data_AF-A0A7C3RIY0-F1
#
_entry.id   AF-A0A7C3RIY0-F1
#
_cell.length_a   1.000
_cell.length_b   1.000
_cell.length_c   1.000
_cell.angle_alpha   90.00
_cell.angle_beta   90.00
_cell.angle_gamma   90.00
#
_symmetry.space_group_name_H-M   'P 1'
#
loop_
_entity.id
_entity.type
_entity.pdbx_description
1 polymer ?
#
loop_
_entity_poly.entity_id
_entity_poly.type
_entity_poly.pdbx_seq_one_letter_code
_entity_poly.pdbx_strand_id
1 'polypeptide(L)'
;MKSKGLNYLIPLILLSSFFFTNCKGKLIPTGDIWFAKHYIIMQDWERDLYKSLSEEGRLKFQQLFWQFRSPKSLELFEKRMNTIETQFKKENYSQPWNTDRARIFLLNGSPSHIGYSESSSWFTPQDRLEKDNEDIQSRMIEVWDYSFEGGTVKYEFFFNPPNEWRLNSNVYRDPFLKEFERRNKERFFGILKKEEYEKELEKLRKG
;
A
#
# COMPACT_ATOMS: atom_id res chain seq x y z
N MET A 1 40.64 -29.96 57.28
CA MET A 1 39.48 -30.03 58.20
C MET A 1 38.48 -28.94 57.82
N LYS A 2 37.18 -29.28 57.83
CA LYS A 2 35.93 -28.48 57.98
C LYS A 2 36.13 -26.98 58.32
N SER A 3 35.32 -26.00 57.94
CA SER A 3 33.95 -25.92 57.39
C SER A 3 33.58 -24.42 57.28
N LYS A 4 32.90 -24.03 56.19
CA LYS A 4 31.79 -23.06 56.02
C LYS A 4 31.68 -21.81 56.93
N GLY A 5 31.44 -20.66 56.27
CA GLY A 5 30.78 -19.48 56.84
C GLY A 5 30.27 -18.55 55.74
N LEU A 6 28.99 -18.69 55.38
CA LEU A 6 28.22 -17.84 54.47
C LEU A 6 27.77 -16.57 55.23
N ASN A 7 27.79 -15.37 54.62
CA ASN A 7 26.85 -14.29 54.97
C ASN A 7 26.71 -13.26 53.82
N TYR A 8 25.47 -12.79 53.69
CA TYR A 8 24.81 -12.15 52.55
C TYR A 8 25.17 -10.68 52.36
N LEU A 9 25.14 -10.19 51.10
CA LEU A 9 24.41 -8.98 50.65
C LEU A 9 24.58 -8.75 49.13
N ILE A 10 23.46 -8.77 48.41
CA ILE A 10 23.21 -8.33 47.03
C ILE A 10 22.50 -6.94 47.14
N PRO A 11 22.41 -6.02 46.13
CA PRO A 11 23.16 -5.74 44.89
C PRO A 11 23.58 -4.24 44.76
N LEU A 12 24.33 -3.87 43.71
CA LEU A 12 23.97 -2.68 42.93
C LEU A 12 24.31 -2.87 41.45
N ILE A 13 23.26 -3.03 40.66
CA ILE A 13 23.25 -3.12 39.21
C ILE A 13 23.26 -1.70 38.65
N LEU A 14 24.24 -1.38 37.83
CA LEU A 14 24.15 -0.33 36.80
C LEU A 14 24.83 -0.85 35.53
N LEU A 15 24.24 -1.89 34.94
CA LEU A 15 24.49 -2.20 33.53
C LEU A 15 23.72 -1.16 32.73
N SER A 16 24.40 -0.13 32.26
CA SER A 16 23.88 0.78 31.24
C SER A 16 23.80 0.03 29.91
N SER A 17 22.77 -0.81 29.77
CA SER A 17 22.37 -1.38 28.50
C SER A 17 21.85 -0.23 27.64
N PHE A 18 22.71 0.32 26.81
CA PHE A 18 22.30 1.04 25.61
C PHE A 18 21.45 0.08 24.79
N PHE A 19 20.13 0.17 24.94
CA PHE A 19 19.20 -0.40 23.98
C PHE A 19 19.36 0.40 22.69
N PHE A 20 20.27 -0.03 21.82
CA PHE A 20 20.12 0.25 20.40
C PHE A 20 18.84 -0.44 19.96
N THR A 21 17.76 0.34 19.92
CA THR A 21 16.53 0.00 19.21
C THR A 21 16.91 -0.31 17.78
N ASN A 22 17.05 -1.60 17.49
CA ASN A 22 17.34 -2.12 16.18
C ASN A 22 16.06 -1.97 15.35
N CYS A 23 15.82 -0.76 14.87
CA CYS A 23 14.79 -0.47 13.88
C CYS A 23 15.26 -1.06 12.55
N LYS A 24 15.28 -2.40 12.47
CA LYS A 24 15.39 -3.14 11.22
C LYS A 24 14.06 -2.95 10.51
N GLY A 25 13.90 -1.82 9.84
CA GLY A 25 13.04 -1.79 8.66
C GLY A 25 13.60 -2.87 7.74
N LYS A 26 13.03 -4.09 7.79
CA LYS A 26 13.31 -5.13 6.80
C LYS A 26 12.89 -4.52 5.48
N LEU A 27 13.88 -4.01 4.75
CA LEU A 27 13.72 -3.54 3.39
C LEU A 27 13.03 -4.66 2.62
N ILE A 28 11.93 -4.32 1.97
CA ILE A 28 11.26 -5.19 1.01
C ILE A 28 12.35 -5.67 0.05
N PRO A 29 12.49 -6.97 -0.24
CA PRO A 29 13.44 -7.42 -1.26
C PRO A 29 13.10 -6.67 -2.54
N THR A 30 14.07 -5.90 -3.03
CA THR A 30 13.98 -5.22 -4.32
C THR A 30 13.67 -6.30 -5.37
N GLY A 31 12.46 -6.28 -5.94
CA GLY A 31 12.03 -7.26 -6.95
C GLY A 31 10.93 -8.25 -6.55
N ASP A 32 10.36 -8.18 -5.34
CA ASP A 32 9.17 -8.97 -5.00
C ASP A 32 7.91 -8.43 -5.71
N ILE A 33 7.71 -8.88 -6.95
CA ILE A 33 6.59 -8.45 -7.82
C ILE A 33 5.25 -8.84 -7.20
N TRP A 34 5.17 -10.01 -6.55
CA TRP A 34 3.93 -10.44 -5.93
C TRP A 34 3.52 -9.47 -4.83
N PHE A 35 4.42 -9.16 -3.89
CA PHE A 35 4.13 -8.18 -2.84
C PHE A 35 3.78 -6.80 -3.42
N ALA A 36 4.55 -6.33 -4.41
CA ALA A 36 4.32 -5.04 -5.05
C ALA A 36 2.93 -4.92 -5.70
N LYS A 37 2.39 -6.03 -6.22
CA LYS A 37 1.04 -6.09 -6.79
C LYS A 37 -0.07 -6.21 -5.75
N HIS A 38 0.21 -6.78 -4.57
CA HIS A 38 -0.83 -7.19 -3.62
C HIS A 38 -0.90 -6.31 -2.35
N TYR A 39 0.14 -5.57 -1.99
CA TYR A 39 0.19 -4.90 -0.68
C TYR A 39 -0.97 -3.91 -0.43
N ILE A 40 -1.53 -3.29 -1.46
CA ILE A 40 -2.67 -2.37 -1.35
C ILE A 40 -3.92 -3.08 -0.79
N ILE A 41 -4.15 -4.33 -1.18
CA ILE A 41 -5.31 -5.12 -0.77
C ILE A 41 -5.07 -5.93 0.51
N MET A 42 -3.83 -5.91 1.04
CA MET A 42 -3.49 -6.51 2.32
C MET A 42 -3.94 -5.63 3.50
N GLN A 43 -4.27 -6.29 4.60
CA GLN A 43 -4.33 -5.68 5.92
C GLN A 43 -2.92 -5.28 6.39
N ASP A 44 -2.85 -4.35 7.33
CA ASP A 44 -1.56 -3.81 7.78
C ASP A 44 -0.68 -4.89 8.41
N TRP A 45 -1.27 -5.71 9.26
CA TRP A 45 -0.61 -6.85 9.89
C TRP A 45 -0.22 -7.95 8.90
N GLU A 46 -0.94 -8.11 7.78
CA GLU A 46 -0.56 -9.03 6.70
C GLU A 46 0.75 -8.57 6.04
N ARG A 47 0.89 -7.27 5.78
CA ARG A 47 2.12 -6.69 5.20
C ARG A 47 3.31 -6.85 6.11
N ASP A 48 3.13 -6.57 7.41
CA ASP A 48 4.20 -6.67 8.40
C ASP A 48 4.65 -8.11 8.57
N LEU A 49 3.70 -9.06 8.63
CA LEU A 49 4.01 -10.47 8.63
C LEU A 49 4.79 -10.85 7.36
N TYR A 50 4.28 -10.54 6.17
CA TYR A 50 4.91 -10.92 4.90
C TYR A 50 6.37 -10.48 4.79
N LYS A 51 6.67 -9.25 5.19
CA LYS A 51 8.03 -8.70 5.22
C LYS A 51 8.94 -9.46 6.19
N SER A 52 8.38 -10.03 7.25
CA SER A 52 9.12 -10.76 8.27
C SER A 52 9.48 -12.20 7.87
N LEU A 53 8.73 -12.81 6.94
CA LEU A 53 8.89 -14.21 6.52
C LEU A 53 10.15 -14.48 5.67
N SER A 54 10.59 -15.74 5.65
CA SER A 54 11.56 -16.26 4.68
C SER A 54 10.95 -16.33 3.27
N GLU A 55 11.74 -16.70 2.26
CA GLU A 55 11.25 -16.91 0.91
C GLU A 55 10.20 -18.03 0.83
N GLU A 56 10.46 -19.17 1.48
CA GLU A 56 9.53 -20.30 1.58
C GLU A 56 8.27 -19.90 2.36
N GLY A 57 8.44 -19.12 3.44
CA GLY A 57 7.33 -18.57 4.22
C GLY A 57 6.44 -17.67 3.37
N ARG A 58 7.02 -16.83 2.51
CA ARG A 58 6.27 -15.97 1.57
C ARG A 58 5.48 -16.80 0.57
N LEU A 59 6.06 -17.85 -0.03
CA LEU A 59 5.31 -18.71 -0.95
C LEU A 59 4.08 -19.34 -0.29
N LYS A 60 4.21 -19.83 0.94
CA LYS A 60 3.07 -20.35 1.72
C LYS A 60 2.07 -19.24 2.06
N PHE A 61 2.54 -18.04 2.43
CA PHE A 61 1.66 -16.89 2.65
C PHE A 61 0.82 -16.59 1.40
N GLN A 62 1.43 -16.58 0.21
CA GLN A 62 0.72 -16.26 -1.04
C GLN A 62 -0.43 -17.23 -1.32
N GLN A 63 -0.23 -18.52 -1.01
CA GLN A 63 -1.27 -19.54 -1.12
C GLN A 63 -2.40 -19.29 -0.11
N LEU A 64 -2.05 -19.08 1.17
CA LEU A 64 -3.03 -18.82 2.23
C LEU A 64 -3.81 -17.53 1.98
N PHE A 65 -3.15 -16.49 1.48
CA PHE A 65 -3.74 -15.18 1.20
C PHE A 65 -4.98 -15.30 0.32
N TRP A 66 -4.90 -16.10 -0.74
CA TRP A 66 -6.02 -16.34 -1.66
C TRP A 66 -6.96 -17.45 -1.19
N GLN A 67 -6.45 -18.48 -0.50
CA GLN A 67 -7.27 -19.54 0.08
C GLN A 67 -8.31 -19.00 1.08
N PHE A 68 -7.96 -17.98 1.85
CA PHE A 68 -8.83 -17.37 2.86
C PHE A 68 -9.64 -16.18 2.36
N ARG A 69 -9.68 -15.96 1.04
CA ARG A 69 -10.51 -14.96 0.37
C ARG A 69 -11.51 -15.66 -0.57
N SER A 70 -12.51 -14.91 -1.01
CA SER A 70 -13.47 -15.43 -1.98
C SER A 70 -12.78 -15.66 -3.34
N PRO A 71 -13.11 -16.73 -4.10
CA PRO A 71 -12.67 -16.88 -5.48
C PRO A 71 -13.02 -15.66 -6.36
N LYS A 72 -14.15 -15.00 -6.07
CA LYS A 72 -14.55 -13.75 -6.75
C LYS A 72 -13.59 -12.59 -6.48
N SER A 73 -12.94 -12.57 -5.31
CA SER A 73 -11.93 -11.56 -4.98
C SER A 73 -10.67 -11.72 -5.82
N LEU A 74 -10.25 -12.98 -6.07
CA LEU A 74 -9.12 -13.27 -6.95
C LEU A 74 -9.45 -12.89 -8.40
N GLU A 75 -10.61 -13.29 -8.91
CA GLU A 75 -11.07 -12.90 -10.26
C GLU A 75 -11.12 -11.37 -10.43
N LEU A 76 -11.65 -10.66 -9.44
CA LEU A 76 -11.69 -9.19 -9.46
C LEU A 76 -10.28 -8.58 -9.43
N PHE A 77 -9.38 -9.13 -8.63
CA PHE A 77 -7.98 -8.70 -8.58
C PHE A 77 -7.30 -8.88 -9.93
N GLU A 78 -7.39 -10.05 -10.54
CA GLU A 78 -6.80 -10.37 -11.84
C GLU A 78 -7.36 -9.45 -12.93
N LYS A 79 -8.67 -9.25 -12.94
CA LYS A 79 -9.35 -8.31 -13.86
C LYS A 79 -8.80 -6.89 -13.71
N ARG A 80 -8.70 -6.39 -12.47
CA ARG A 80 -8.20 -5.04 -12.22
C ARG A 80 -6.71 -4.92 -12.55
N MET A 81 -5.91 -5.93 -12.26
CA MET A 81 -4.48 -5.97 -12.58
C MET A 81 -4.25 -5.94 -14.10
N ASN A 82 -5.05 -6.68 -14.87
CA ASN A 82 -4.99 -6.62 -16.33
C ASN A 82 -5.34 -5.22 -16.88
N THR A 83 -6.36 -4.56 -16.31
CA THR A 83 -6.67 -3.16 -16.66
C THR A 83 -5.50 -2.23 -16.30
N ILE A 84 -4.87 -2.44 -15.15
CA ILE A 84 -3.73 -1.65 -14.69
C ILE A 84 -2.54 -1.79 -15.64
N GLU A 85 -2.20 -3.02 -16.01
CA GLU A 85 -1.08 -3.33 -16.91
C GLU A 85 -1.26 -2.80 -18.33
N THR A 86 -2.50 -2.50 -18.72
CA THR A 86 -2.83 -1.91 -20.02
C THR A 86 -2.94 -0.38 -19.97
N GLN A 87 -3.67 0.17 -18.99
CA GLN A 87 -3.98 1.60 -18.92
C GLN A 87 -2.83 2.44 -18.35
N PHE A 88 -2.12 1.95 -17.33
CA PHE A 88 -1.12 2.74 -16.60
C PHE A 88 0.32 2.46 -17.04
N LYS A 89 0.50 1.61 -18.07
CA LYS A 89 1.81 1.25 -18.63
C LYS A 89 2.58 2.46 -19.17
N LYS A 90 1.88 3.49 -19.64
CA LYS A 90 2.53 4.71 -20.12
C LYS A 90 3.12 5.55 -18.98
N GLU A 91 2.56 5.49 -17.78
CA GLU A 91 3.08 6.21 -16.61
C GLU A 91 4.26 5.47 -15.99
N ASN A 92 4.19 4.14 -15.91
CA ASN A 92 5.29 3.31 -15.45
C ASN A 92 5.33 2.00 -16.26
N TYR A 93 6.23 1.93 -17.22
CA TYR A 93 6.31 0.81 -18.14
C TYR A 93 6.69 -0.51 -17.47
N SER A 94 7.65 -0.48 -16.53
CA SER A 94 8.18 -1.68 -15.88
C SER A 94 7.29 -2.17 -14.74
N GLN A 95 6.57 -1.26 -14.08
CA GLN A 95 5.69 -1.56 -12.95
C GLN A 95 4.40 -0.73 -13.02
N PRO A 96 3.49 -1.00 -13.97
CA PRO A 96 2.26 -0.22 -14.14
C PRO A 96 1.38 -0.17 -12.88
N TRP A 97 1.44 -1.22 -12.05
CA TRP A 97 0.72 -1.30 -10.77
C TRP A 97 1.25 -0.38 -9.66
N ASN A 98 2.41 0.24 -9.88
CA ASN A 98 3.07 1.04 -8.86
C ASN A 98 2.77 2.54 -8.97
N THR A 99 1.90 2.95 -9.89
CA THR A 99 1.43 4.34 -10.02
C THR A 99 0.33 4.62 -9.00
N ASP A 100 0.11 5.90 -8.66
CA ASP A 100 -0.92 6.25 -7.69
C ASP A 100 -2.33 5.93 -8.20
N ARG A 101 -2.59 6.22 -9.48
CA ARG A 101 -3.85 5.87 -10.15
C ARG A 101 -4.09 4.37 -10.18
N ALA A 102 -3.05 3.57 -10.43
CA ALA A 102 -3.16 2.12 -10.41
C ALA A 102 -3.51 1.56 -9.02
N ARG A 103 -2.90 2.10 -7.96
CA ARG A 103 -3.18 1.68 -6.58
C ARG A 103 -4.62 1.98 -6.18
N ILE A 104 -5.10 3.18 -6.52
CA ILE A 104 -6.49 3.59 -6.25
C ILE A 104 -7.47 2.74 -7.06
N PHE A 105 -7.19 2.52 -8.35
CA PHE A 105 -8.00 1.67 -9.20
C PHE A 105 -8.04 0.22 -8.73
N LEU A 106 -6.91 -0.33 -8.26
CA LEU A 106 -6.85 -1.70 -7.74
C LEU A 106 -7.80 -1.88 -6.55
N LEU A 107 -7.86 -0.90 -5.65
CA LEU A 107 -8.68 -0.94 -4.46
C LEU A 107 -10.15 -0.62 -4.74
N ASN A 108 -10.41 0.43 -5.50
CA ASN A 108 -11.74 1.03 -5.64
C ASN A 108 -12.43 0.70 -6.96
N GLY A 109 -11.69 0.25 -7.98
CA GLY A 109 -12.19 0.07 -9.34
C GLY A 109 -12.35 1.39 -10.09
N SER A 110 -13.16 1.36 -11.15
CA SER A 110 -13.43 2.54 -11.98
C SER A 110 -14.17 3.61 -11.17
N PRO A 111 -13.76 4.88 -11.27
CA PRO A 111 -14.53 5.99 -10.69
C PRO A 111 -15.87 6.14 -11.42
N SER A 112 -16.83 6.76 -10.72
CA SER A 112 -18.12 7.14 -11.30
C SER A 112 -18.01 8.29 -12.29
N HIS A 113 -17.01 9.16 -12.11
CA HIS A 113 -16.71 10.26 -13.02
C HIS A 113 -15.20 10.57 -12.99
N ILE A 114 -14.66 10.96 -14.15
CA ILE A 114 -13.30 11.50 -14.31
C ILE A 114 -13.45 12.91 -14.87
N GLY A 115 -13.03 13.90 -14.08
CA GLY A 115 -13.03 15.30 -14.45
C GLY A 115 -11.60 15.84 -14.58
N TYR A 116 -11.48 17.02 -15.18
CA TYR A 116 -10.22 17.76 -15.27
C TYR A 116 -10.46 19.20 -14.84
N SER A 117 -9.58 19.74 -14.00
CA SER A 117 -9.58 21.14 -13.60
C SER A 117 -8.21 21.77 -13.82
N GLU A 118 -8.18 23.09 -14.01
CA GLU A 118 -6.90 23.82 -14.07
C GLU A 118 -6.35 23.98 -12.66
N SER A 119 -5.07 23.65 -12.48
CA SER A 119 -4.36 23.94 -11.24
C SER A 119 -4.12 25.44 -11.18
N SER A 120 -4.64 26.12 -10.15
CA SER A 120 -4.34 27.53 -9.86
C SER A 120 -2.94 27.72 -9.25
N SER A 121 -2.09 26.69 -9.29
CA SER A 121 -0.75 26.69 -8.73
C SER A 121 0.19 27.51 -9.62
N TRP A 122 0.77 28.56 -9.03
CA TRP A 122 1.64 29.59 -9.62
C TRP A 122 3.03 29.09 -10.07
N PHE A 123 3.17 27.84 -10.52
CA PHE A 123 4.36 27.43 -11.25
C PHE A 123 4.17 27.76 -12.74
N THR A 124 4.40 29.02 -13.08
CA THR A 124 4.72 29.42 -14.45
C THR A 124 6.22 29.17 -14.67
N PRO A 125 6.62 28.22 -15.55
CA PRO A 125 7.91 28.36 -16.20
C PRO A 125 7.85 29.65 -17.01
N GLN A 126 8.62 30.65 -16.59
CA GLN A 126 8.79 31.89 -17.33
C GLN A 126 9.30 31.54 -18.75
N ASP A 127 8.58 32.05 -19.75
CA ASP A 127 8.98 32.14 -21.17
C ASP A 127 9.34 30.83 -21.90
N ARG A 128 8.32 30.15 -22.46
CA ARG A 128 8.41 29.55 -23.81
C ARG A 128 7.12 29.77 -24.60
N LEU A 129 7.25 30.55 -25.67
CA LEU A 129 6.27 30.69 -26.74
C LEU A 129 6.32 29.44 -27.61
N GLU A 130 5.71 28.34 -27.18
CA GLU A 130 5.27 27.22 -28.02
C GLU A 130 4.35 26.33 -27.17
N LYS A 131 3.03 26.40 -27.44
CA LYS A 131 2.03 25.61 -26.71
C LYS A 131 2.05 24.17 -27.20
N ASP A 132 2.93 23.35 -26.64
CA ASP A 132 2.86 21.90 -26.84
C ASP A 132 1.83 21.27 -25.90
N ASN A 133 1.24 20.14 -26.30
CA ASN A 133 0.19 19.45 -25.53
C ASN A 133 0.66 19.04 -24.10
N GLU A 134 1.98 18.91 -23.89
CA GLU A 134 2.60 18.62 -22.60
C GLU A 134 2.50 19.82 -21.63
N ASP A 135 2.60 21.05 -22.13
CA ASP A 135 2.47 22.27 -21.31
C ASP A 135 1.04 22.45 -20.80
N ILE A 136 0.03 21.99 -21.55
CA ILE A 136 -1.36 22.04 -21.12
C ILE A 136 -1.59 21.02 -19.99
N GLN A 137 -1.07 19.80 -20.12
CA GLN A 137 -1.24 18.75 -19.09
C GLN A 137 -0.53 19.08 -17.79
N SER A 138 0.63 19.75 -17.82
CA SER A 138 1.34 20.21 -16.61
C SER A 138 0.54 21.16 -15.72
N ARG A 139 -0.52 21.77 -16.27
CA ARG A 139 -1.44 22.65 -15.54
C ARG A 139 -2.76 21.98 -15.19
N MET A 140 -2.95 20.70 -15.49
CA MET A 140 -4.19 19.99 -15.21
C MET A 140 -4.12 19.19 -13.91
N ILE A 141 -5.26 19.17 -13.22
CA ILE A 141 -5.58 18.23 -12.14
C ILE A 141 -6.62 17.27 -12.71
N GLU A 142 -6.34 15.98 -12.68
CA GLU A 142 -7.33 14.93 -12.96
C GLU A 142 -8.05 14.59 -11.66
N VAL A 143 -9.37 14.59 -11.67
CA VAL A 143 -10.21 14.35 -10.49
C VAL A 143 -11.04 13.09 -10.71
N TRP A 144 -10.88 12.10 -9.83
CA TRP A 144 -11.68 10.88 -9.82
C TRP A 144 -12.72 10.94 -8.71
N ASP A 145 -13.98 10.88 -9.11
CA ASP A 145 -15.12 10.91 -8.19
C ASP A 145 -15.70 9.51 -8.00
N TYR A 146 -15.90 9.10 -6.76
CA TYR A 146 -16.55 7.86 -6.36
C TYR A 146 -17.79 8.14 -5.51
N SER A 147 -18.93 7.54 -5.87
CA SER A 147 -20.13 7.58 -5.02
C SER A 147 -19.97 6.65 -3.81
N PHE A 148 -20.14 7.19 -2.60
CA PHE A 148 -20.06 6.43 -1.36
C PHE A 148 -21.05 6.98 -0.33
N GLU A 149 -21.91 6.13 0.23
CA GLU A 149 -22.88 6.46 1.30
C GLU A 149 -23.69 7.77 1.09
N GLY A 150 -24.09 8.06 -0.14
CA GLY A 150 -24.84 9.28 -0.48
C GLY A 150 -23.99 10.55 -0.63
N GLY A 151 -22.67 10.44 -0.51
CA GLY A 151 -21.68 11.48 -0.81
C GLY A 151 -20.73 11.09 -1.95
N THR A 152 -19.70 11.91 -2.15
CA THR A 152 -18.67 11.73 -3.17
C THR A 152 -17.29 11.76 -2.53
N VAL A 153 -16.49 10.71 -2.76
CA VAL A 153 -15.05 10.68 -2.43
C VAL A 153 -14.28 11.12 -3.66
N LYS A 154 -13.31 12.02 -3.47
CA LYS A 154 -12.50 12.58 -4.56
C LYS A 154 -11.03 12.21 -4.42
N TYR A 155 -10.43 11.76 -5.50
CA TYR A 155 -8.97 11.69 -5.64
C TYR A 155 -8.54 12.74 -6.67
N GLU A 156 -7.57 13.57 -6.30
CA GLU A 156 -7.01 14.59 -7.20
C GLU A 156 -5.58 14.19 -7.57
N PHE A 157 -5.27 14.22 -8.85
CA PHE A 157 -3.96 13.88 -9.37
C PHE A 157 -3.35 15.07 -10.10
N PHE A 158 -2.12 15.40 -9.77
CA PHE A 158 -1.31 16.35 -10.51
C PHE A 158 -0.50 15.62 -11.57
N PHE A 159 -0.45 16.20 -12.77
CA PHE A 159 0.46 15.72 -13.78
C PHE A 159 1.91 16.05 -13.38
N ASN A 160 2.75 15.02 -13.38
CA ASN A 160 4.19 15.08 -13.19
C ASN A 160 4.85 14.69 -14.53
N PRO A 161 5.40 15.65 -15.29
CA PRO A 161 6.06 15.36 -16.55
C PRO A 161 7.19 14.33 -16.39
N PRO A 162 7.43 13.48 -17.40
CA PRO A 162 6.87 13.56 -18.75
C PRO A 162 5.53 12.82 -18.95
N ASN A 163 5.08 11.98 -18.02
CA ASN A 163 3.97 11.06 -18.29
C ASN A 163 3.30 10.47 -17.05
N GLU A 164 3.44 11.08 -15.88
CA GLU A 164 3.07 10.44 -14.61
C GLU A 164 2.00 11.23 -13.87
N TRP A 165 1.05 10.56 -13.22
CA TRP A 165 0.05 11.21 -12.38
C TRP A 165 0.31 10.91 -10.91
N ARG A 166 0.44 11.98 -10.12
CA ARG A 166 0.76 11.92 -8.70
C ARG A 166 -0.43 12.33 -7.86
N LEU A 167 -0.74 11.53 -6.85
CA LEU A 167 -1.85 11.83 -5.96
C LEU A 167 -1.56 13.08 -5.12
N ASN A 168 -2.53 14.00 -5.04
CA ASN A 168 -2.52 15.09 -4.09
C ASN A 168 -2.60 14.52 -2.66
N SER A 169 -1.48 14.52 -1.94
CA SER A 169 -1.42 13.96 -0.58
C SER A 169 -2.42 14.56 0.41
N ASN A 170 -2.96 15.76 0.14
CA ASN A 170 -3.97 16.38 0.98
C ASN A 170 -5.30 15.60 1.01
N VAL A 171 -5.59 14.75 0.02
CA VAL A 171 -6.83 13.94 0.02
C VAL A 171 -6.90 13.01 1.24
N TYR A 172 -5.77 12.56 1.80
CA TYR A 172 -5.74 11.69 2.97
C TYR A 172 -6.07 12.41 4.29
N ARG A 173 -6.28 13.72 4.27
CA ARG A 173 -6.84 14.45 5.41
C ARG A 173 -8.34 14.22 5.56
N ASP A 174 -9.01 13.76 4.51
CA ASP A 174 -10.43 13.45 4.50
C ASP A 174 -10.71 12.11 5.22
N PRO A 175 -11.41 12.10 6.37
CA PRO A 175 -11.82 10.86 7.04
C PRO A 175 -12.74 10.00 6.18
N PHE A 176 -13.51 10.60 5.28
CA PHE A 176 -14.45 9.91 4.41
C PHE A 176 -13.73 9.02 3.40
N LEU A 177 -12.60 9.49 2.87
CA LEU A 177 -11.74 8.72 1.98
C LEU A 177 -11.15 7.49 2.67
N LYS A 178 -10.66 7.63 3.91
CA LYS A 178 -10.11 6.49 4.67
C LYS A 178 -11.15 5.41 4.91
N GLU A 179 -12.36 5.81 5.27
CA GLU A 179 -13.46 4.88 5.50
C GLU A 179 -13.90 4.19 4.20
N PHE A 180 -13.96 4.92 3.09
CA PHE A 180 -14.23 4.37 1.76
C PHE A 180 -13.21 3.29 1.37
N GLU A 181 -11.91 3.58 1.51
CA GLU A 181 -10.83 2.63 1.21
C GLU A 181 -10.89 1.39 2.10
N ARG A 182 -11.13 1.58 3.41
CA ARG A 182 -11.29 0.48 4.36
C ARG A 182 -12.45 -0.43 3.97
N ARG A 183 -13.62 0.15 3.69
CA ARG A 183 -14.82 -0.63 3.31
C ARG A 183 -14.65 -1.32 1.97
N ASN A 184 -14.01 -0.69 0.98
CA ASN A 184 -13.73 -1.36 -0.29
C ASN A 184 -12.75 -2.52 -0.12
N LYS A 185 -11.71 -2.34 0.71
CA LYS A 185 -10.78 -3.42 1.04
C LYS A 185 -11.51 -4.61 1.65
N GLU A 186 -12.36 -4.37 2.65
CA GLU A 186 -13.13 -5.43 3.32
C GLU A 186 -14.18 -6.05 2.41
N ARG A 187 -14.90 -5.25 1.64
CA ARG A 187 -15.95 -5.73 0.75
C ARG A 187 -15.42 -6.59 -0.38
N PHE A 188 -14.32 -6.17 -1.02
CA PHE A 188 -13.81 -6.81 -2.22
C PHE A 188 -12.70 -7.82 -1.95
N PHE A 189 -11.89 -7.59 -0.90
CA PHE A 189 -10.70 -8.39 -0.58
C PHE A 189 -10.67 -8.83 0.89
N GLY A 190 -11.83 -8.82 1.56
CA GLY A 190 -11.98 -9.27 2.94
C GLY A 190 -11.70 -10.75 3.13
N ILE A 191 -11.34 -11.10 4.36
CA ILE A 191 -10.98 -12.46 4.78
C ILE A 191 -12.27 -13.19 5.17
N LEU A 192 -12.51 -14.38 4.61
CA LEU A 192 -13.72 -15.17 4.85
C LEU A 192 -13.78 -15.77 6.26
N LYS A 193 -12.64 -16.23 6.76
CA LYS A 193 -12.50 -16.90 8.07
C LYS A 193 -11.26 -16.38 8.79
N LYS A 194 -11.41 -15.21 9.42
CA LYS A 194 -10.27 -14.44 9.94
C LYS A 194 -9.47 -15.20 11.00
N GLU A 195 -10.13 -15.84 11.95
CA GLU A 195 -9.48 -16.54 13.07
C GLU A 195 -8.73 -17.79 12.59
N GLU A 196 -9.29 -18.52 11.60
CA GLU A 196 -8.60 -19.66 10.99
C GLU A 196 -7.38 -19.18 10.18
N TYR A 197 -7.52 -18.10 9.42
CA TYR A 197 -6.43 -17.52 8.63
C TYR A 197 -5.26 -17.06 9.51
N GLU A 198 -5.55 -16.32 10.58
CA GLU A 198 -4.53 -15.86 11.52
C GLU A 198 -3.79 -17.03 12.20
N LYS A 199 -4.48 -18.13 12.51
CA LYS A 199 -3.84 -19.36 13.02
C LYS A 199 -2.90 -19.99 12.01
N GLU A 200 -3.28 -20.10 10.74
CA GLU A 200 -2.40 -20.64 9.70
C GLU A 200 -1.17 -19.75 9.48
N LEU A 201 -1.38 -18.43 9.51
CA LEU A 201 -0.29 -17.46 9.37
C LEU A 201 0.69 -17.46 10.55
N GLU A 202 0.23 -17.69 11.77
CA GLU A 202 1.10 -17.81 12.94
C GLU A 202 2.01 -19.03 12.85
N LYS A 203 1.60 -20.11 12.16
CA LYS A 203 2.49 -21.26 11.90
C LYS A 203 3.66 -20.86 11.00
N LEU A 204 3.48 -19.88 10.12
CA LEU A 204 4.56 -19.37 9.25
C LEU A 204 5.58 -18.52 10.00
N ARG A 205 5.24 -17.96 11.17
CA ARG A 205 6.18 -17.20 12.01
C ARG A 205 7.18 -18.07 12.75
N LYS A 206 6.83 -19.34 12.97
CA LYS A 206 7.57 -20.29 13.81
C LYS A 206 8.46 -21.26 13.01
N GLY A 207 8.38 -21.22 11.69
CA GLY A 207 9.24 -21.98 10.77
C GLY A 207 10.20 -21.06 10.05
#